data_AF-E6XLE5-F1
#
_entry.id   AF-E6XLE5-F1
#
_cell.length_a   1.000
_cell.length_b   1.000
_cell.length_c   1.000
_cell.angle_alpha   90.00
_cell.angle_beta   90.00
_cell.angle_gamma   90.00
#
_symmetry.space_group_name_H-M   'P 1'
#
loop_
_entity.id
_entity.type
_entity.pdbx_description
1 polymer ?
#
loop_
_entity_poly.entity_id
_entity_poly.type
_entity_poly.pdbx_seq_one_letter_code
_entity_poly.pdbx_strand_id
1 'polypeptide(L)' 'MNELINSAIALRNDIQVINEFLLKGLAPEEAQLQLVAKSCVLLGELDDTLEQLKDTASCK' A
#
# COMPACT_ATOMS: atom_id res chain seq x y z
N MET A 1 8.30 -16.03 -2.33
CA MET A 1 9.04 -15.21 -1.34
C MET A 1 9.59 -13.93 -1.96
N ASN A 2 10.52 -13.98 -2.94
CA ASN A 2 11.00 -12.74 -3.60
C ASN A 2 9.87 -11.94 -4.26
N GLU A 3 8.89 -12.60 -4.87
CA GLU A 3 7.71 -11.94 -5.44
C GLU A 3 6.88 -11.23 -4.37
N LEU A 4 6.56 -11.89 -3.25
CA LEU A 4 5.82 -11.28 -2.14
C LEU A 4 6.56 -10.08 -1.53
N ILE A 5 7.89 -10.16 -1.39
CA ILE A 5 8.72 -9.04 -0.91
C ILE A 5 8.64 -7.86 -1.89
N ASN A 6 8.78 -8.12 -3.20
CA ASN A 6 8.68 -7.09 -4.21
C ASN A 6 7.29 -6.45 -4.25
N SER A 7 6.23 -7.25 -4.12
CA SER A 7 4.85 -6.75 -4.04
C SER A 7 4.64 -5.87 -2.80
N ALA A 8 5.11 -6.27 -1.62
CA ALA A 8 5.01 -5.47 -0.41
C ALA A 8 5.75 -4.12 -0.54
N ILE A 9 6.94 -4.11 -1.16
CA ILE A 9 7.69 -2.88 -1.43
C ILE A 9 6.93 -1.97 -2.40
N ALA A 10 6.35 -2.54 -3.47
CA ALA A 10 5.57 -1.78 -4.44
C ALA A 10 4.33 -1.14 -3.78
N LEU A 11 3.54 -1.90 -3.03
CA LEU A 11 2.36 -1.41 -2.31
C LEU A 11 2.71 -0.28 -1.35
N ARG A 12 3.78 -0.46 -0.55
CA ARG A 12 4.28 0.57 0.37
C ARG A 12 4.68 1.86 -0.35
N ASN A 13 5.32 1.74 -1.52
CA ASN A 13 5.70 2.91 -2.31
C ASN A 13 4.49 3.64 -2.91
N ASP A 14 3.50 2.90 -3.43
CA ASP A 14 2.27 3.48 -3.97
C ASP A 14 1.47 4.24 -2.91
N ILE A 15 1.33 3.65 -1.71
CA ILE A 15 0.71 4.31 -0.55
C ILE A 15 1.47 5.58 -0.18
N GLN A 16 2.80 5.54 -0.16
CA GLN A 16 3.63 6.70 0.15
C GLN A 16 3.39 7.84 -0.86
N VAL A 17 3.35 7.53 -2.16
CA VAL A 17 3.08 8.53 -3.21
C VAL A 17 1.71 9.18 -3.02
N ILE A 18 0.67 8.39 -2.78
CA ILE A 18 -0.68 8.91 -2.55
C ILE A 18 -0.71 9.84 -1.33
N ASN A 19 -0.11 9.42 -0.22
CA ASN A 19 -0.07 10.21 1.01
C ASN A 19 0.70 11.52 0.80
N GLU A 20 1.81 11.51 0.07
CA GLU A 20 2.55 12.73 -0.25
C GLU A 20 1.72 13.70 -1.11
N PHE A 21 0.97 13.20 -2.09
CA PHE A 21 0.08 14.02 -2.92
C PHE A 21 -1.00 14.69 -2.09
N LEU A 22 -1.62 13.95 -1.16
CA LEU A 22 -2.65 14.45 -0.26
C LEU A 22 -2.07 15.49 0.71
N LEU A 23 -0.95 15.19 1.37
CA LEU A 23 -0.34 16.08 2.36
C LEU A 23 0.19 17.38 1.76
N LYS A 24 0.70 17.34 0.53
CA LYS A 24 1.18 18.52 -0.20
C LYS A 24 0.05 19.31 -0.87
N GLY A 25 -1.20 18.87 -0.76
CA GLY A 25 -2.35 19.51 -1.42
C GLY A 25 -2.25 19.48 -2.95
N LEU A 26 -1.59 18.47 -3.52
CA LEU A 26 -1.38 18.33 -4.96
C LEU A 26 -2.56 17.66 -5.66
N ALA A 27 -3.52 17.14 -4.90
CA ALA A 27 -4.73 16.53 -5.40
C ALA A 27 -5.90 17.55 -5.42
N PRO A 28 -6.65 17.65 -6.54
CA PRO A 28 -7.92 18.37 -6.58
C PRO A 28 -8.88 17.87 -5.49
N GLU A 29 -9.68 18.77 -4.93
CA GLU A 29 -10.59 18.48 -3.82
C GLU A 29 -11.55 17.32 -4.15
N GLU A 30 -12.04 17.27 -5.39
CA GLU A 30 -12.93 16.22 -5.88
C GLU A 30 -12.28 14.83 -5.91
N ALA A 31 -10.95 14.78 -5.99
CA ALA A 31 -10.17 13.54 -6.07
C ALA A 31 -9.59 13.11 -4.71
N GLN A 32 -9.55 13.99 -3.69
CA GLN A 32 -8.95 13.69 -2.39
C GLN A 32 -9.63 12.50 -1.71
N LEU A 33 -10.96 12.47 -1.69
CA LEU A 33 -11.71 11.37 -1.10
C LEU A 33 -11.40 10.03 -1.79
N GLN A 34 -11.29 10.04 -3.12
CA GLN A 34 -10.97 8.85 -3.90
C GLN A 34 -9.55 8.35 -3.64
N LEU A 35 -8.59 9.28 -3.51
CA LEU A 35 -7.20 8.96 -3.17
C LEU A 35 -7.08 8.40 -1.75
N VAL A 36 -7.81 8.95 -0.78
CA VAL A 36 -7.88 8.39 0.58
C VAL A 36 -8.46 6.97 0.54
N ALA A 37 -9.58 6.77 -0.15
CA ALA A 37 -10.18 5.44 -0.29
C ALA A 37 -9.22 4.43 -0.94
N LYS A 38 -8.50 4.85 -1.99
CA LYS A 38 -7.48 4.03 -2.64
C LYS A 38 -6.32 3.68 -1.69
N SER A 39 -5.83 4.65 -0.91
CA SER A 39 -4.79 4.42 0.09
C SER A 39 -5.22 3.34 1.11
N CYS A 40 -6.48 3.38 1.58
CA CYS A 40 -7.02 2.37 2.49
C CYS A 40 -7.11 0.96 1.86
N VAL A 41 -7.49 0.86 0.60
CA VAL A 41 -7.51 -0.43 -0.12
C VAL A 41 -6.11 -1.01 -0.22
N LEU A 42 -5.13 -0.20 -0.64
CA LEU A 42 -3.74 -0.63 -0.77
C LEU A 42 -3.13 -1.03 0.58
N LEU A 43 -3.52 -0.38 1.68
CA LEU A 43 -3.12 -0.78 3.03
C LEU A 43 -3.63 -2.20 3.37
N GLY A 44 -4.89 -2.51 3.04
CA GLY A 44 -5.43 -3.87 3.21
C GLY A 44 -4.68 -4.92 2.38
N GLU A 45 -4.37 -4.61 1.12
CA GLU A 45 -3.56 -5.49 0.26
C GLU A 45 -2.14 -5.71 0.80
N LEU A 46 -1.56 -4.67 1.41
CA LEU A 46 -0.25 -4.76 2.06
C LEU A 46 -0.32 -5.67 3.30
N ASP A 47 -1.34 -5.51 4.15
CA ASP A 47 -1.55 -6.36 5.32
C ASP A 47 -1.69 -7.84 4.91
N ASP A 48 -2.51 -8.14 3.89
CA ASP A 48 -2.67 -9.49 3.35
C ASP A 48 -1.33 -10.07 2.82
N THR A 49 -0.54 -9.24 2.14
CA THR A 49 0.78 -9.65 1.60
C THR A 49 1.78 -9.93 2.73
N LEU A 50 1.76 -9.13 3.79
CA LEU A 50 2.62 -9.29 4.96
C LEU A 50 2.27 -10.55 5.75
N GLU A 51 0.98 -10.87 5.88
CA GLU A 51 0.56 -12.12 6.55
C GLU A 51 1.04 -13.35 5.76
N GLN A 52 0.91 -13.34 4.42
CA GLN A 52 1.46 -14.41 3.58
C GLN A 52 2.98 -14.55 3.69
N LEU A 53 3.71 -13.43 3.80
CA LEU A 53 5.16 -13.45 4.03
C LEU A 53 5.51 -14.10 5.37
N LYS A 54 4.77 -13.77 6.43
CA LYS A 54 4.95 -14.33 7.77
C LYS A 54 4.66 -15.83 7.80
N ASP A 55 3.61 -16.27 7.13
CA ASP A 55 3.29 -17.71 6.99
C ASP A 55 4.39 -18.44 6.22
N THR A 56 4.89 -17.85 5.12
CA THR A 56 5.99 -18.42 4.33
C THR A 56 7.30 -18.51 5.13
N ALA A 57 7.55 -17.55 6.04
CA ALA A 57 8.70 -17.56 6.93
C ALA A 57 8.56 -18.58 8.07
N SER A 58 7.35 -18.80 8.59
CA SER A 58 7.07 -19.77 9.67
C SER A 58 7.00 -21.22 9.18
N CYS A 59 6.73 -21.46 7.89
CA CYS A 59 6.72 -22.80 7.28
C CYS A 59 8.13 -23.31 6.87
N LYS A 60 9.20 -22.60 7.24
CA LYS A 60 10.61 -23.00 7.05
C LYS A 60 11.29 -23.20 8.39
#